data_AF-A0A0R0IC97-F1
#
_entry.id   AF-A0A0R0IC97-F1
#
_cell.length_a   1.000
_cell.length_b   1.000
_cell.length_c   1.000
_cell.angle_alpha   90.00
_cell.angle_beta   90.00
_cell.angle_gamma   90.00
#
_symmetry.space_group_name_H-M   'P 1'
#
loop_
_entity.id
_entity.type
_entity.pdbx_description
1 polymer ?
#
loop_
_entity_poly.entity_id
_entity_poly.type
_entity_poly.pdbx_seq_one_letter_code
_entity_poly.pdbx_strand_id
1 'polypeptide(L)'
;MTKGGPVKDEYKPKKVVRSLSSSPLTMTTTTTMTTKTTTTPKKKEKEKNGRKSISMMERFNCRAKDFYEILMDENRWKGFTQSNARNIKEVGGEFSIFDGSMTGTNLELQEAKLIVQRWRFGSWNDGVQST
;
A
#
# COMPACT_ATOMS: atom_id res chain seq x y z
N MET A 1 -29.68 10.73 19.82
CA MET A 1 -28.74 9.74 20.39
C MET A 1 -29.13 8.35 19.90
N THR A 2 -28.69 7.96 18.71
CA THR A 2 -29.07 6.68 18.08
C THR A 2 -27.85 5.76 18.14
N LYS A 3 -27.98 4.62 18.86
CA LYS A 3 -26.91 3.65 19.08
C LYS A 3 -26.65 2.83 17.80
N GLY A 4 -25.47 2.95 17.20
CA GLY A 4 -24.98 2.06 16.15
C GLY A 4 -24.47 0.75 16.74
N GLY A 5 -25.00 -0.39 16.27
CA GLY A 5 -24.52 -1.74 16.61
C GLY A 5 -23.31 -2.15 15.75
N PRO A 6 -22.53 -3.18 16.15
CA PRO A 6 -21.26 -3.52 15.52
C PRO A 6 -21.43 -4.17 14.14
N VAL A 7 -20.66 -3.68 13.16
CA VAL A 7 -20.49 -4.26 11.81
C VAL A 7 -19.70 -5.57 11.92
N LYS A 8 -20.22 -6.65 11.32
CA LYS A 8 -19.50 -7.92 11.16
C LYS A 8 -18.81 -7.94 9.79
N ASP A 9 -17.49 -7.78 9.77
CA ASP A 9 -16.67 -7.97 8.57
C ASP A 9 -16.28 -9.45 8.41
N GLU A 10 -17.03 -10.19 7.60
CA GLU A 10 -16.51 -11.44 7.02
C GLU A 10 -16.14 -11.22 5.55
N TYR A 11 -14.85 -11.01 5.29
CA TYR A 11 -14.29 -11.05 3.93
C TYR A 11 -13.42 -12.30 3.77
N LYS A 12 -13.82 -13.22 2.87
CA LYS A 12 -13.02 -14.39 2.46
C LYS A 12 -12.56 -14.23 1.01
N PRO A 13 -11.26 -14.02 0.73
CA PRO A 13 -10.77 -13.94 -0.65
C PRO A 13 -10.69 -15.34 -1.31
N LYS A 14 -11.33 -15.52 -2.47
CA LYS A 14 -11.14 -16.68 -3.36
C LYS A 14 -9.84 -16.52 -4.16
N LYS A 15 -9.00 -17.56 -4.15
CA LYS A 15 -7.70 -17.65 -4.83
C LYS A 15 -7.88 -18.32 -6.20
N VAL A 16 -7.47 -17.67 -7.29
CA VAL A 16 -7.39 -18.28 -8.64
C VAL A 16 -5.92 -18.46 -9.01
N VAL A 17 -5.53 -19.70 -9.31
CA VAL A 17 -4.19 -20.10 -9.75
C VAL A 17 -4.25 -20.40 -11.25
N ARG A 18 -3.34 -19.81 -12.04
CA ARG A 18 -3.06 -20.25 -13.41
C ARG A 18 -1.56 -20.52 -13.54
N SER A 19 -1.24 -21.79 -13.75
CA SER A 19 0.06 -22.34 -14.11
C SER A 19 0.25 -22.25 -15.63
N LEU A 20 1.46 -21.93 -16.08
CA LEU A 20 1.94 -22.23 -17.43
C LEU A 20 3.42 -22.64 -17.36
N SER A 21 3.68 -23.79 -17.97
CA SER A 21 4.94 -24.54 -18.05
C SER A 21 5.48 -24.51 -19.48
N SER A 22 6.79 -24.36 -19.66
CA SER A 22 7.64 -24.97 -20.71
C SER A 22 9.08 -24.45 -20.55
N SER A 23 10.03 -25.24 -20.05
CA SER A 23 10.92 -26.22 -20.71
C SER A 23 12.32 -25.63 -20.99
N PRO A 24 13.44 -26.34 -20.65
CA PRO A 24 14.79 -25.76 -20.59
C PRO A 24 15.73 -26.24 -21.72
N LEU A 25 16.87 -25.56 -21.91
CA LEU A 25 18.00 -26.06 -22.69
C LEU A 25 19.31 -26.04 -21.88
N THR A 26 20.02 -27.15 -22.02
CA THR A 26 21.23 -27.64 -21.36
C THR A 26 22.49 -27.20 -22.12
N MET A 27 23.59 -26.87 -21.43
CA MET A 27 24.96 -27.31 -21.80
C MET A 27 25.90 -27.38 -20.57
N THR A 28 26.52 -28.55 -20.45
CA THR A 28 27.40 -29.13 -19.42
C THR A 28 28.86 -28.66 -19.62
N THR A 29 29.51 -28.00 -18.66
CA THR A 29 30.52 -28.46 -17.66
C THR A 29 31.86 -29.02 -18.19
N THR A 30 32.98 -28.45 -17.71
CA THR A 30 34.23 -29.10 -17.16
C THR A 30 35.24 -27.96 -16.85
N THR A 31 35.39 -27.44 -15.62
CA THR A 31 36.15 -27.91 -14.43
C THR A 31 37.66 -28.13 -14.65
N THR A 32 38.53 -27.27 -14.07
CA THR A 32 39.52 -27.65 -13.05
C THR A 32 40.36 -26.48 -12.49
N MET A 33 40.40 -26.44 -11.15
CA MET A 33 41.49 -26.07 -10.22
C MET A 33 42.08 -24.65 -10.21
N THR A 34 42.04 -23.98 -9.04
CA THR A 34 43.22 -23.66 -8.19
C THR A 34 42.87 -22.58 -7.14
N THR A 35 42.83 -23.02 -5.87
CA THR A 35 43.31 -22.38 -4.61
C THR A 35 43.30 -20.85 -4.45
N LYS A 36 42.53 -20.33 -3.46
CA LYS A 36 43.02 -19.57 -2.28
C LYS A 36 41.88 -18.91 -1.47
N THR A 37 41.87 -19.21 -0.17
CA THR A 37 41.57 -18.35 1.00
C THR A 37 40.65 -17.12 0.80
N THR A 38 39.55 -17.06 1.57
CA THR A 38 39.26 -16.01 2.60
C THR A 38 37.74 -15.86 2.84
N THR A 39 37.36 -15.92 4.12
CA THR A 39 36.09 -15.48 4.74
C THR A 39 34.76 -15.99 4.19
N THR A 40 34.18 -16.96 4.91
CA THR A 40 32.75 -17.28 4.96
C THR A 40 31.87 -16.03 5.02
N PRO A 41 31.07 -15.71 3.98
CA PRO A 41 29.94 -14.84 4.14
C PRO A 41 28.78 -15.71 4.64
N LYS A 42 28.35 -15.47 5.88
CA LYS A 42 27.04 -15.95 6.36
C LYS A 42 26.02 -15.57 5.28
N LYS A 43 25.42 -16.60 4.67
CA LYS A 43 24.36 -16.50 3.68
C LYS A 43 23.23 -15.70 4.31
N LYS A 44 23.22 -14.38 4.09
CA LYS A 44 22.10 -13.51 4.43
C LYS A 44 20.93 -14.02 3.61
N GLU A 45 20.03 -14.71 4.30
CA GLU A 45 18.72 -15.07 3.80
C GLU A 45 18.09 -13.79 3.25
N LYS A 46 17.88 -13.75 1.92
CA LYS A 46 17.15 -12.64 1.29
C LYS A 46 15.74 -12.70 1.87
N GLU A 47 15.45 -11.85 2.85
CA GLU A 47 14.09 -11.59 3.30
C GLU A 47 13.22 -11.36 2.07
N LYS A 48 12.20 -12.20 1.91
CA LYS A 48 11.19 -12.02 0.88
C LYS A 48 10.32 -10.82 1.27
N ASN A 49 10.82 -9.61 0.99
CA ASN A 49 10.05 -8.38 1.14
C ASN A 49 8.99 -8.32 0.03
N GLY A 50 7.89 -9.04 0.24
CA GLY A 50 6.77 -9.08 -0.70
C GLY A 50 5.85 -7.89 -0.49
N ARG A 51 5.82 -6.95 -1.45
CA ARG A 51 4.73 -5.97 -1.59
C ARG A 51 3.56 -6.61 -2.36
N LYS A 52 2.33 -6.25 -2.00
CA LYS A 52 1.12 -6.65 -2.73
C LYS A 52 0.30 -5.42 -3.05
N SER A 53 -0.39 -5.46 -4.18
CA SER A 53 -1.36 -4.43 -4.58
C SER A 53 -2.76 -4.84 -4.12
N ILE A 54 -3.53 -3.86 -3.66
CA ILE A 54 -4.94 -4.00 -3.26
C ILE A 54 -5.76 -3.19 -4.26
N SER A 55 -6.83 -3.78 -4.79
CA SER A 55 -7.76 -3.11 -5.70
C SER A 55 -9.19 -3.37 -5.21
N MET A 56 -9.97 -2.30 -5.09
CA MET A 56 -11.35 -2.31 -4.58
C MET A 56 -12.19 -1.36 -5.43
N MET A 57 -13.48 -1.65 -5.59
CA MET A 57 -14.39 -0.86 -6.39
C MET A 57 -15.75 -0.79 -5.71
N GLU A 58 -16.07 0.40 -5.21
CA GLU A 58 -17.31 0.69 -4.51
C GLU A 58 -18.12 1.75 -5.26
N ARG A 59 -19.45 1.71 -5.11
CA ARG A 59 -20.35 2.73 -5.65
C ARG A 59 -20.96 3.53 -4.51
N PHE A 60 -20.90 4.85 -4.63
CA PHE A 60 -21.49 5.79 -3.68
C PHE A 60 -22.60 6.59 -4.36
N ASN A 61 -23.72 6.78 -3.66
CA ASN A 61 -24.86 7.57 -4.14
C ASN A 61 -24.65 9.07 -3.85
N CYS A 62 -23.63 9.67 -4.45
CA CYS A 62 -23.30 11.09 -4.33
C CYS A 62 -22.66 11.62 -5.62
N ARG A 63 -22.53 12.95 -5.76
CA ARG A 63 -21.80 13.54 -6.89
C ARG A 63 -20.29 13.31 -6.71
N ALA A 64 -19.56 13.17 -7.81
CA ALA A 64 -18.10 12.97 -7.77
C ALA A 64 -17.37 14.11 -7.03
N LYS A 65 -17.86 15.35 -7.19
CA LYS A 65 -17.33 16.52 -6.46
C LYS A 65 -17.47 16.39 -4.95
N ASP A 66 -18.66 16.00 -4.47
CA ASP A 66 -18.92 15.84 -3.02
C ASP A 66 -18.01 14.76 -2.43
N PHE A 67 -17.82 13.66 -3.17
CA PHE A 67 -16.93 12.58 -2.74
C PHE A 67 -15.47 13.01 -2.68
N TYR A 68 -15.01 13.75 -3.69
CA TYR A 68 -13.67 14.33 -3.72
C TYR A 68 -13.45 15.28 -2.54
N GLU A 69 -14.40 16.16 -2.24
CA GLU A 69 -14.33 17.05 -1.08
C GLU A 69 -14.29 16.27 0.24
N ILE A 70 -15.06 15.18 0.38
CA ILE A 70 -15.02 14.30 1.57
C ILE A 70 -13.64 13.70 1.78
N LEU A 71 -13.00 13.22 0.72
CA LEU A 71 -11.68 12.60 0.82
C LEU A 71 -10.54 13.61 0.99
N MET A 72 -10.73 14.87 0.60
CA MET A 72 -9.69 15.88 0.72
C MET A 72 -9.84 16.76 1.97
N ASP A 73 -11.04 16.89 2.54
CA ASP A 73 -11.28 17.78 3.67
C ASP A 73 -10.94 17.18 5.04
N GLU A 74 -10.12 17.89 5.81
CA GLU A 74 -9.68 17.47 7.13
C GLU A 74 -10.84 17.29 8.11
N ASN A 75 -11.83 18.21 8.09
CA ASN A 75 -12.94 18.16 9.03
C ASN A 75 -13.88 17.00 8.69
N ARG A 76 -14.04 16.69 7.40
CA ARG A 76 -14.78 15.50 6.96
C ARG A 76 -14.06 14.22 7.41
N TRP A 77 -12.74 14.12 7.24
CA TRP A 77 -11.94 13.00 7.78
C TRP A 77 -12.12 12.81 9.28
N LYS A 78 -12.01 13.89 10.06
CA LYS A 78 -12.23 13.85 11.52
C LYS A 78 -13.63 13.31 11.85
N GLY A 79 -14.65 13.75 11.11
CA GLY A 79 -16.03 13.36 11.29
C GLY A 79 -16.27 11.85 11.12
N PHE A 80 -15.74 11.21 10.08
CA PHE A 80 -16.02 9.78 9.85
C PHE A 80 -15.00 8.83 10.50
N THR A 81 -13.77 9.27 10.74
CA THR A 81 -12.77 8.43 11.45
C THR A 81 -12.83 8.55 12.96
N GLN A 82 -13.46 9.60 13.49
CA GLN A 82 -13.43 9.92 14.92
C GLN A 82 -12.00 10.08 15.47
N SER A 83 -11.06 10.53 14.62
CA SER A 83 -9.64 10.69 14.93
C SER A 83 -9.11 12.00 14.34
N ASN A 84 -7.96 12.49 14.79
CA ASN A 84 -7.37 13.68 14.18
C ASN A 84 -6.90 13.39 12.75
N ALA A 85 -7.10 14.39 11.89
CA ALA A 85 -6.62 14.43 10.53
C ALA A 85 -6.06 15.81 10.19
N ARG A 86 -5.06 15.84 9.31
CA ARG A 86 -4.45 17.01 8.67
C ARG A 86 -4.21 16.68 7.21
N ASN A 87 -4.44 17.60 6.28
CA ASN A 87 -4.29 17.39 4.85
C ASN A 87 -4.07 18.71 4.12
N ILE A 88 -2.90 18.86 3.51
CA ILE A 88 -2.61 19.96 2.60
C ILE A 88 -3.14 19.60 1.21
N LYS A 89 -4.21 20.26 0.77
CA LYS A 89 -4.96 19.95 -0.48
C LYS A 89 -4.26 20.44 -1.76
N GLU A 90 -2.96 20.21 -1.86
CA GLU A 90 -2.13 20.61 -3.00
C GLU A 90 -1.25 19.44 -3.44
N VAL A 91 -0.83 19.43 -4.70
CA VAL A 91 0.15 18.45 -5.19
C VAL A 91 1.48 18.67 -4.47
N GLY A 92 2.04 17.62 -3.89
CA GLY A 92 3.19 17.67 -2.98
C GLY A 92 2.82 17.93 -1.52
N GLY A 93 1.56 18.27 -1.23
CA GLY A 93 1.08 18.48 0.13
C GLY A 93 1.09 17.19 0.96
N GLU A 94 1.50 17.31 2.21
CA GLU A 94 1.48 16.21 3.17
C GLU A 94 0.12 16.06 3.85
N PHE A 95 -0.19 14.84 4.25
CA PHE A 95 -1.35 14.54 5.07
C PHE A 95 -1.04 13.52 6.16
N SER A 96 -1.88 13.54 7.18
CA SER A 96 -1.82 12.67 8.34
C SER A 96 -3.23 12.34 8.79
N ILE A 97 -3.56 11.06 8.95
CA ILE A 97 -4.86 10.60 9.42
C ILE A 97 -4.67 9.53 10.52
N PHE A 98 -5.75 9.21 11.25
CA PHE A 98 -5.71 8.26 12.37
C PHE A 98 -4.71 8.67 13.46
N ASP A 99 -4.76 9.94 13.88
CA ASP A 99 -3.88 10.51 14.92
C ASP A 99 -2.38 10.36 14.60
N GLY A 100 -2.01 10.40 13.32
CA GLY A 100 -0.61 10.22 12.91
C GLY A 100 -0.20 8.79 12.56
N SER A 101 -1.09 7.82 12.75
CA SER A 101 -0.80 6.41 12.46
C SER A 101 -0.58 6.16 10.97
N MET A 102 -1.23 6.95 10.11
CA MET A 102 -1.00 6.95 8.66
C MET A 102 -0.61 8.34 8.19
N THR A 103 0.49 8.42 7.45
CA THR A 103 0.99 9.65 6.86
C THR A 103 1.25 9.46 5.37
N GLY A 104 1.25 10.56 4.61
CA GLY A 104 1.45 10.48 3.18
C GLY A 104 1.60 11.83 2.49
N THR A 105 1.70 11.77 1.17
CA THR A 105 1.86 12.91 0.28
C THR A 105 0.92 12.78 -0.92
N ASN A 106 0.27 13.87 -1.29
CA ASN A 106 -0.55 13.98 -2.49
C ASN A 106 0.37 14.06 -3.73
N LEU A 107 0.31 13.08 -4.64
CA LEU A 107 1.16 13.02 -5.84
C LEU A 107 0.48 13.65 -7.06
N GLU A 108 -0.83 13.44 -7.21
CA GLU A 108 -1.63 14.00 -8.29
C GLU A 108 -3.07 14.22 -7.79
N LEU A 109 -3.63 15.38 -8.10
CA LEU A 109 -4.98 15.76 -7.72
C LEU A 109 -5.71 16.31 -8.94
N GLN A 110 -6.74 15.60 -9.40
CA GLN A 110 -7.70 16.08 -10.40
C GLN A 110 -9.09 16.15 -9.74
N GLU A 111 -9.60 17.36 -9.55
CA GLU A 111 -10.88 17.60 -8.86
C GLU A 111 -12.00 16.73 -9.45
N ALA A 112 -12.77 16.07 -8.58
CA ALA A 112 -13.89 15.21 -8.92
C ALA A 112 -13.57 14.04 -9.89
N LYS A 113 -12.29 13.65 -10.02
CA LYS A 113 -11.86 12.62 -10.97
C LYS A 113 -10.79 11.66 -10.46
N LEU A 114 -9.68 12.15 -9.90
CA LEU A 114 -8.54 11.32 -9.51
C LEU A 114 -7.79 11.89 -8.30
N ILE A 115 -7.42 11.00 -7.38
CA ILE A 115 -6.51 11.26 -6.28
C ILE A 115 -5.42 10.19 -6.34
N VAL A 116 -4.16 10.59 -6.47
CA VAL A 116 -3.00 9.70 -6.36
C VAL A 116 -2.21 10.10 -5.13
N GLN A 117 -1.98 9.16 -4.23
CA GLN A 117 -1.33 9.41 -2.95
C GLN A 117 -0.29 8.34 -2.66
N ARG A 118 0.84 8.79 -2.11
CA ARG A 118 1.79 7.90 -1.44
C ARG A 118 1.51 7.95 0.05
N TRP A 119 1.50 6.81 0.71
CA TRP A 119 1.21 6.72 2.14
C TRP A 119 1.98 5.58 2.79
N ARG A 120 2.06 5.63 4.12
CA ARG A 120 2.56 4.54 4.94
C ARG A 120 1.91 4.53 6.32
N PHE A 121 1.95 3.38 6.97
CA PHE A 121 1.69 3.31 8.40
C PHE A 121 2.96 3.64 9.19
N GLY A 122 2.80 4.23 10.37
CA GLY A 122 3.91 4.45 11.31
C GLY A 122 4.61 3.15 11.72
N SER A 123 3.88 2.03 11.75
CA SER A 123 4.40 0.70 12.10
C SER A 123 5.24 0.01 11.02
N TRP A 124 5.31 0.55 9.80
CA TRP A 124 6.15 -0.02 8.74
C TRP A 124 7.63 0.26 8.98
N ASN A 125 8.50 -0.59 8.41
CA ASN A 125 9.94 -0.35 8.48
C ASN A 125 10.32 0.97 7.79
N ASP A 126 11.44 1.57 8.21
CA ASP A 126 11.95 2.78 7.59
C ASP A 126 12.21 2.61 6.09
N GLY A 127 11.92 3.66 5.32
CA GLY A 127 12.00 3.64 3.87
C GLY A 127 10.86 2.88 3.16
N VAL A 128 9.97 2.19 3.88
CA VAL A 128 8.82 1.50 3.26
C VAL A 128 7.63 2.44 3.15
N GLN A 129 7.15 2.63 1.92
CA GLN A 129 5.92 3.35 1.60
C GLN A 129 5.13 2.59 0.52
N SER A 130 3.88 3.02 0.30
CA SER A 130 3.08 2.59 -0.85
C SER A 130 3.73 3.03 -2.16
N THR A 131 3.37 2.34 -3.24
CA THR A 131 3.84 2.60 -4.61
C THR A 131 2.67 2.52 -5.56
#